data_AF-A0A917M2J1-F1
#
_entry.id   AF-A0A917M2J1-F1
#
_cell.length_a   1.000
_cell.length_b   1.000
_cell.length_c   1.000
_cell.angle_alpha   90.00
_cell.angle_beta   90.00
_cell.angle_gamma   90.00
#
_symmetry.space_group_name_H-M   'P 1'
#
loop_
_entity.id
_entity.type
_entity.pdbx_description
1 polymer ?
#
loop_
_entity_poly.entity_id
_entity_poly.type
_entity_poly.pdbx_seq_one_letter_code
_entity_poly.pdbx_strand_id
1 'polypeptide(L)'
;MMKDFYSPSYEITPLTLAVIAMPNKKGNFSTCIFEDQEEVKVEHIPTKIIDIACKFFGASLKGRQEGTRDICGITHKAPICIDPASGMYYFPTTSPTSSKCSWIAHSHIETIHNATNQCTEVIFKNGKSIILEVSFGSMLNQVQRTAQFRYLLDNRIKYLRKQTVDMVAEPYT
;
A
#
# COMPACT_ATOMS: atom_id res chain seq x y z
N MET A 1 -32.14 21.72 7.34
CA MET A 1 -32.33 20.61 6.38
C MET A 1 -31.10 19.71 6.50
N MET A 2 -31.19 18.70 7.37
CA MET A 2 -30.13 17.70 7.53
C MET A 2 -30.01 16.90 6.24
N LYS A 3 -28.80 16.79 5.69
CA LYS A 3 -28.44 15.72 4.78
C LYS A 3 -27.60 14.74 5.59
N ASP A 4 -28.19 13.60 5.89
CA ASP A 4 -27.50 12.43 6.41
C ASP A 4 -26.44 11.98 5.39
N PHE A 5 -25.19 12.41 5.57
CA PHE A 5 -24.03 11.81 4.92
C PHE A 5 -23.44 10.75 5.86
N TYR A 6 -24.08 9.59 5.93
CA TYR A 6 -23.42 8.41 6.50
C TYR A 6 -22.56 7.74 5.43
N SER A 7 -21.25 8.01 5.49
CA SER A 7 -20.23 6.98 5.25
C SER A 7 -18.98 7.44 5.98
N PRO A 8 -18.49 6.73 7.01
CA PRO A 8 -17.21 7.08 7.60
C PRO A 8 -16.17 6.89 6.50
N SER A 9 -15.62 7.99 5.99
CA SER A 9 -14.50 7.95 5.07
C SER A 9 -13.33 7.33 5.81
N TYR A 10 -13.16 6.01 5.68
CA TYR A 10 -12.08 5.34 6.37
C TYR A 10 -10.75 5.77 5.77
N GLU A 11 -9.84 6.20 6.63
CA GLU A 11 -8.52 6.68 6.24
C GLU A 11 -7.52 5.52 6.28
N ILE A 12 -6.61 5.46 5.31
CA ILE A 12 -5.50 4.50 5.37
C ILE A 12 -4.49 5.02 6.38
N THR A 13 -4.23 4.22 7.41
CA THR A 13 -3.34 4.56 8.52
C THR A 13 -2.07 3.71 8.46
N PRO A 14 -1.05 4.02 9.28
CA PRO A 14 0.10 3.14 9.46
C PRO A 14 -0.26 1.75 10.02
N LEU A 15 -1.46 1.54 10.58
CA LEU A 15 -1.95 0.27 11.10
C LEU A 15 -2.70 -0.56 10.04
N THR A 16 -3.00 0.02 8.89
CA THR A 16 -3.69 -0.69 7.80
C THR A 16 -2.80 -1.76 7.18
N LEU A 17 -3.22 -3.02 7.28
CA LEU A 17 -2.53 -4.21 6.77
C LEU A 17 -2.77 -4.39 5.27
N ALA A 18 -4.03 -4.22 4.84
CA ALA A 18 -4.44 -4.45 3.46
C ALA A 18 -5.74 -3.72 3.09
N VAL A 19 -5.88 -3.44 1.79
CA VAL A 19 -7.06 -2.84 1.16
C VAL A 19 -7.56 -3.82 0.11
N ILE A 20 -8.57 -4.61 0.45
CA ILE A 20 -8.97 -5.81 -0.31
C ILE A 20 -10.21 -5.56 -1.15
N ALA A 21 -10.14 -5.98 -2.42
CA ALA A 21 -11.27 -5.97 -3.33
C ALA A 21 -12.25 -7.10 -2.96
N MET A 22 -13.48 -6.73 -2.62
CA MET A 22 -14.54 -7.68 -2.25
C MET A 22 -15.74 -7.53 -3.21
N PRO A 23 -16.22 -8.62 -3.83
CA PRO A 23 -17.47 -8.57 -4.60
C PRO A 23 -18.63 -8.26 -3.66
N ASN A 24 -19.48 -7.31 -4.04
CA ASN A 24 -20.70 -7.01 -3.33
C ASN A 24 -21.89 -7.80 -3.88
N LYS A 25 -23.02 -7.77 -3.18
CA LYS A 25 -24.24 -8.51 -3.55
C LYS A 25 -24.80 -8.14 -4.94
N LYS A 26 -24.37 -7.02 -5.52
CA LYS A 26 -24.81 -6.52 -6.84
C LYS A 26 -23.82 -6.87 -7.95
N GLY A 27 -22.75 -7.64 -7.66
CA GLY A 27 -21.71 -8.01 -8.63
C GLY A 27 -20.66 -6.92 -8.87
N ASN A 28 -20.76 -5.77 -8.20
CA ASN A 28 -19.74 -4.72 -8.24
C ASN A 28 -18.65 -5.00 -7.19
N PHE A 29 -17.51 -4.32 -7.28
CA PHE A 29 -16.46 -4.42 -6.27
C PHE A 29 -16.57 -3.29 -5.24
N SER A 30 -16.41 -3.69 -3.99
CA SER A 30 -16.27 -2.82 -2.80
C SER A 30 -14.91 -3.09 -2.15
N THR A 31 -14.58 -2.32 -1.12
CA THR A 31 -13.32 -2.49 -0.39
C THR A 31 -13.59 -2.98 1.03
N CYS A 32 -12.78 -3.93 1.48
CA CYS A 32 -12.60 -4.21 2.91
C CYS A 32 -11.19 -3.79 3.31
N ILE A 33 -11.09 -2.87 4.26
CA ILE A 33 -9.83 -2.39 4.82
C ILE A 33 -9.54 -3.22 6.06
N PHE A 34 -8.43 -3.93 6.05
CA PHE A 34 -7.98 -4.78 7.14
C PHE A 34 -6.98 -4.01 7.99
N GLU A 35 -7.30 -3.83 9.26
CA GLU A 35 -6.40 -3.28 10.27
C GLU A 35 -6.09 -4.32 11.36
N ASP A 36 -5.23 -3.93 12.30
CA ASP A 36 -4.81 -4.77 13.41
C ASP A 36 -5.96 -5.21 14.30
N GLN A 37 -6.98 -4.37 14.51
CA GLN A 37 -8.10 -4.68 15.43
C GLN A 37 -9.47 -4.73 14.76
N GLU A 38 -9.60 -4.19 13.55
CA GLU A 38 -10.89 -4.05 12.88
C GLU A 38 -10.83 -4.28 11.37
N GLU A 39 -12.00 -4.54 10.79
CA GLU A 39 -12.23 -4.61 9.36
C GLU A 39 -13.31 -3.60 8.97
N VAL A 40 -12.99 -2.70 8.05
CA VAL A 40 -13.93 -1.64 7.62
C VAL A 40 -14.32 -1.80 6.16
N LYS A 41 -15.63 -1.87 5.92
CA LYS A 41 -16.20 -1.97 4.58
C LYS A 41 -16.50 -0.59 4.02
N VAL A 42 -16.03 -0.33 2.80
CA VAL A 42 -16.20 0.95 2.11
C VAL A 42 -16.75 0.72 0.70
N GLU A 43 -17.72 1.53 0.29
CA GLU A 43 -18.38 1.45 -1.04
C GLU A 43 -17.57 2.11 -2.17
N HIS A 44 -16.26 1.85 -2.18
CA HIS A 44 -15.34 2.28 -3.24
C HIS A 44 -14.43 1.11 -3.64
N ILE A 45 -13.80 1.20 -4.81
CA ILE A 45 -12.77 0.22 -5.23
C ILE A 45 -11.44 0.50 -4.52
N PRO A 46 -10.59 -0.52 -4.26
CA PRO A 46 -9.37 -0.33 -3.47
C PRO A 46 -8.41 0.73 -4.02
N THR A 47 -8.22 0.77 -5.35
CA THR A 47 -7.36 1.77 -5.99
C THR A 47 -7.86 3.21 -5.73
N LYS A 48 -9.17 3.42 -5.61
CA LYS A 48 -9.71 4.74 -5.28
C LYS A 48 -9.38 5.14 -3.85
N ILE A 49 -9.48 4.20 -2.90
CA ILE A 49 -9.09 4.43 -1.50
C ILE A 49 -7.60 4.77 -1.40
N ILE A 50 -6.76 4.02 -2.10
CA ILE A 50 -5.32 4.28 -2.16
C ILE A 50 -5.01 5.65 -2.77
N ASP A 51 -5.68 6.06 -3.85
CA ASP A 51 -5.51 7.39 -4.44
C ASP A 51 -5.96 8.51 -3.50
N ILE A 52 -7.04 8.32 -2.74
CA ILE A 52 -7.46 9.26 -1.68
C ILE A 52 -6.37 9.37 -0.60
N ALA A 53 -5.83 8.25 -0.13
CA ALA A 53 -4.75 8.26 0.85
C ALA A 53 -3.50 8.95 0.33
N CYS A 54 -3.14 8.73 -0.95
CA CYS A 54 -2.03 9.45 -1.58
C CYS A 54 -2.26 10.98 -1.54
N LYS A 55 -3.47 11.41 -1.89
CA LYS A 55 -3.88 12.82 -1.99
C LYS A 55 -3.95 13.51 -0.64
N PHE A 56 -4.31 12.78 0.41
CA PHE A 56 -4.25 13.28 1.78
C PHE A 56 -2.84 13.77 2.12
N PHE A 57 -1.81 13.04 1.70
CA PHE A 57 -0.40 13.44 1.82
C PHE A 57 0.12 14.28 0.63
N GLY A 58 -0.76 14.94 -0.12
CA GLY A 58 -0.40 15.93 -1.14
C GLY A 58 0.11 15.38 -2.47
N ALA A 59 -0.05 14.08 -2.77
CA ALA A 59 0.41 13.49 -4.03
C ALA A 59 -0.66 12.62 -4.69
N SER A 60 -0.69 12.57 -6.03
CA SER A 60 -1.57 11.62 -6.72
C SER A 60 -0.98 10.20 -6.71
N LEU A 61 -1.84 9.18 -6.82
CA LEU A 61 -1.39 7.80 -7.03
C LEU A 61 -0.47 7.70 -8.25
N LYS A 62 -0.85 8.37 -9.36
CA LYS A 62 -0.08 8.40 -10.61
C LYS A 62 1.34 8.95 -10.38
N GLY A 63 1.47 10.09 -9.69
CA GLY A 63 2.77 10.70 -9.41
C GLY A 63 3.65 9.79 -8.55
N ARG A 64 3.07 9.06 -7.59
CA ARG A 64 3.83 8.07 -6.80
C ARG A 64 4.30 6.88 -7.64
N GLN A 65 3.49 6.40 -8.58
CA GLN A 65 3.88 5.35 -9.52
C GLN A 65 4.99 5.81 -10.47
N GLU A 66 4.94 7.06 -10.94
CA GLU A 66 6.02 7.69 -11.72
C GLU A 66 7.31 7.78 -10.90
N GLY A 67 7.23 8.19 -9.63
CA GLY A 67 8.38 8.19 -8.73
C GLY A 67 9.01 6.80 -8.55
N THR A 68 8.20 5.75 -8.43
CA THR A 68 8.70 4.36 -8.38
C THR A 68 9.46 3.98 -9.64
N ARG A 69 8.94 4.36 -10.82
CA ARG A 69 9.64 4.15 -12.10
C ARG A 69 10.98 4.88 -12.12
N ASP A 70 11.02 6.12 -11.66
CA ASP A 70 12.24 6.93 -11.68
C ASP A 70 13.28 6.44 -10.64
N ILE A 71 12.83 5.77 -9.56
CA ILE A 71 13.70 5.22 -8.53
C ILE A 71 14.32 3.87 -8.94
N CYS A 72 13.54 2.97 -9.54
CA CYS A 72 13.95 1.57 -9.74
C CYS A 72 13.48 0.92 -11.05
N GLY A 73 12.98 1.71 -12.01
CA GLY A 73 12.60 1.24 -13.35
C GLY A 73 11.31 0.40 -13.39
N ILE A 74 10.60 0.27 -12.28
CA ILE A 74 9.38 -0.53 -12.19
C ILE A 74 8.21 0.24 -12.84
N THR A 75 7.63 -0.34 -13.90
CA THR A 75 6.51 0.26 -14.66
C THR A 75 5.17 -0.44 -14.41
N HIS A 76 5.14 -1.77 -14.44
CA HIS A 76 3.91 -2.55 -14.29
C HIS A 76 3.65 -2.91 -12.82
N LYS A 77 2.41 -2.75 -12.36
CA LYS A 77 2.01 -3.05 -10.97
C LYS A 77 2.95 -2.38 -9.96
N ALA A 78 3.29 -1.11 -10.22
CA ALA A 78 4.30 -0.41 -9.46
C ALA A 78 3.89 -0.29 -7.98
N PRO A 79 4.79 -0.63 -7.02
CA PRO A 79 4.57 -0.28 -5.63
C PRO A 79 4.57 1.22 -5.46
N ILE A 80 4.04 1.68 -4.33
CA ILE A 80 4.00 3.09 -3.96
C ILE A 80 4.42 3.25 -2.51
N CYS A 81 4.94 4.42 -2.18
CA CYS A 81 5.11 4.87 -0.82
C CYS A 81 4.08 5.97 -0.58
N ILE A 82 3.15 5.81 0.37
CA ILE A 82 2.18 6.86 0.76
C ILE A 82 2.85 7.83 1.72
N ASP A 83 3.47 7.30 2.77
CA ASP A 83 4.29 8.07 3.71
C ASP A 83 5.51 7.24 4.13
N PRO A 84 6.74 7.66 3.76
CA PRO A 84 7.94 6.94 4.14
C PRO A 84 8.24 7.04 5.63
N ALA A 85 7.82 8.12 6.30
CA ALA A 85 8.09 8.32 7.73
C ALA A 85 7.37 7.27 8.59
N SER A 86 6.14 6.93 8.24
CA SER A 86 5.34 5.89 8.90
C SER A 86 5.47 4.50 8.25
N GLY A 87 6.36 4.34 7.27
CA GLY A 87 6.59 3.06 6.59
C GLY A 87 5.40 2.58 5.75
N MET A 88 4.56 3.48 5.26
CA MET A 88 3.35 3.16 4.48
C MET A 88 3.68 2.83 3.02
N TYR A 89 4.25 1.63 2.81
CA TYR A 89 4.60 1.08 1.51
C TYR A 89 3.57 0.05 1.06
N TYR A 90 2.95 0.28 -0.10
CA TYR A 90 1.90 -0.57 -0.63
C TYR A 90 2.24 -1.09 -2.01
N PHE A 91 1.77 -2.28 -2.34
CA PHE A 91 1.83 -2.79 -3.71
C PHE A 91 0.48 -3.35 -4.16
N PRO A 92 0.16 -3.22 -5.46
CA PRO A 92 -1.05 -3.80 -6.02
C PRO A 92 -0.86 -5.30 -6.27
N THR A 93 -1.91 -6.08 -6.03
CA THR A 93 -1.92 -7.53 -6.27
C THR A 93 -2.08 -7.89 -7.75
N THR A 94 -2.82 -7.06 -8.49
CA THR A 94 -3.01 -7.15 -9.94
C THR A 94 -2.80 -5.77 -10.58
N SER A 95 -3.34 -5.51 -11.78
CA SER A 95 -3.26 -4.17 -12.37
C SER A 95 -4.07 -3.17 -11.53
N PRO A 96 -3.54 -2.00 -11.15
CA PRO A 96 -4.29 -0.96 -10.43
C PRO A 96 -5.60 -0.52 -11.11
N THR A 97 -5.71 -0.71 -12.43
CA THR A 97 -6.93 -0.43 -13.21
C THR A 97 -8.00 -1.52 -13.08
N SER A 98 -7.67 -2.68 -12.52
CA SER A 98 -8.61 -3.77 -12.28
C SER A 98 -9.43 -3.49 -11.02
N SER A 99 -10.75 -3.70 -11.10
CA SER A 99 -11.63 -3.67 -9.93
C SER A 99 -11.32 -4.75 -8.89
N LYS A 100 -10.65 -5.84 -9.31
CA LYS A 100 -10.17 -6.93 -8.45
C LYS A 100 -8.83 -6.62 -7.76
N CYS A 101 -8.21 -5.49 -8.09
CA CYS A 101 -6.92 -5.12 -7.53
C CYS A 101 -7.05 -4.83 -6.04
N SER A 102 -6.33 -5.60 -5.23
CA SER A 102 -6.14 -5.33 -3.82
C SER A 102 -4.78 -4.69 -3.61
N TRP A 103 -4.56 -4.07 -2.46
CA TRP A 103 -3.30 -3.44 -2.10
C TRP A 103 -2.83 -3.92 -0.73
N ILE A 104 -1.57 -4.35 -0.64
CA ILE A 104 -1.02 -4.94 0.59
C ILE A 104 0.06 -4.02 1.14
N ALA A 105 0.02 -3.76 2.45
CA ALA A 105 1.06 -3.02 3.14
C ALA A 105 2.29 -3.91 3.32
N HIS A 106 3.34 -3.64 2.56
CA HIS A 106 4.58 -4.42 2.61
C HIS A 106 5.22 -4.43 4.00
N SER A 107 5.11 -3.33 4.75
CA SER A 107 5.70 -3.20 6.09
C SER A 107 5.12 -4.17 7.12
N HIS A 108 3.91 -4.67 6.88
CA HIS A 108 3.19 -5.54 7.80
C HIS A 108 3.34 -7.03 7.47
N ILE A 109 3.89 -7.38 6.31
CA ILE A 109 4.08 -8.78 5.91
C ILE A 109 5.17 -9.41 6.78
N GLU A 110 4.88 -10.59 7.32
CA GLU A 110 5.84 -11.47 7.98
C GLU A 110 6.33 -12.54 7.00
N THR A 111 5.41 -13.32 6.44
CA THR A 111 5.70 -14.36 5.44
C THR A 111 4.56 -14.49 4.42
N ILE A 112 4.85 -15.19 3.32
CA ILE A 112 3.84 -15.61 2.34
C ILE A 112 3.99 -17.10 2.06
N HIS A 113 2.86 -17.78 1.83
CA HIS A 113 2.81 -19.21 1.56
C HIS A 113 1.93 -19.50 0.35
N ASN A 114 2.26 -20.58 -0.38
CA ASN A 114 1.40 -21.05 -1.45
C ASN A 114 0.12 -21.66 -0.85
N ALA A 115 -1.04 -21.27 -1.36
CA ALA A 115 -2.33 -21.82 -0.95
C ALA A 115 -2.93 -22.65 -2.10
N THR A 116 -4.03 -23.35 -1.82
CA THR A 116 -4.76 -24.14 -2.83
C THR A 116 -5.31 -23.24 -3.96
N ASN A 117 -5.53 -23.81 -5.15
CA ASN A 117 -6.21 -23.15 -6.27
C ASN A 117 -5.52 -21.88 -6.81
N GLN A 118 -4.19 -21.87 -6.88
CA GLN A 118 -3.39 -20.71 -7.33
C GLN A 118 -3.57 -19.45 -6.46
N CYS A 119 -3.94 -19.65 -5.20
CA CYS A 119 -4.00 -18.57 -4.22
C CYS A 119 -2.67 -18.44 -3.47
N THR A 120 -2.50 -17.31 -2.81
CA THR A 120 -1.39 -17.05 -1.88
C THR A 120 -1.96 -16.66 -0.54
N GLU A 121 -1.44 -17.26 0.52
CA GLU A 121 -1.65 -16.79 1.89
C GLU A 121 -0.58 -15.75 2.24
N VAL A 122 -1.01 -14.62 2.78
CA VAL A 122 -0.14 -13.59 3.34
C VAL A 122 -0.34 -13.58 4.84
N ILE A 123 0.74 -13.82 5.59
CA ILE A 123 0.76 -13.75 7.05
C ILE A 123 1.38 -12.41 7.45
N PHE A 124 0.68 -11.67 8.29
CA PHE A 124 1.10 -10.39 8.82
C PHE A 124 1.79 -10.56 10.18
N LYS A 125 2.64 -9.60 10.55
CA LYS A 125 3.43 -9.59 11.79
C LYS A 125 2.61 -9.63 13.08
N ASN A 126 1.32 -9.33 13.00
CA ASN A 126 0.39 -9.44 14.12
C ASN A 126 -0.28 -10.82 14.22
N GLY A 127 0.16 -11.80 13.41
CA GLY A 127 -0.38 -13.14 13.35
C GLY A 127 -1.67 -13.30 12.52
N LYS A 128 -2.25 -12.21 11.99
CA LYS A 128 -3.39 -12.31 11.06
C LYS A 128 -2.93 -12.82 9.70
N SER A 129 -3.82 -13.48 8.96
CA SER A 129 -3.57 -13.84 7.58
C SER A 129 -4.74 -13.53 6.66
N ILE A 130 -4.44 -13.42 5.37
CA ILE A 130 -5.43 -13.31 4.29
C ILE A 130 -5.05 -14.24 3.15
N ILE A 131 -6.04 -14.76 2.44
CA ILE A 131 -5.86 -15.57 1.24
C ILE A 131 -6.36 -14.77 0.03
N LEU A 132 -5.52 -14.67 -0.99
CA LEU A 132 -5.81 -13.91 -2.20
C LEU A 132 -5.66 -14.78 -3.45
N GLU A 133 -6.57 -14.60 -4.41
CA GLU A 133 -6.56 -15.25 -5.73
C GLU A 133 -5.44 -14.70 -6.64
N VAL A 134 -4.20 -14.86 -6.20
CA VAL A 134 -2.99 -14.47 -6.92
C VAL A 134 -1.96 -15.59 -6.71
N SER A 135 -1.29 -15.98 -7.79
CA SER A 135 -0.27 -17.01 -7.72
C SER A 135 0.89 -16.61 -6.82
N PHE A 136 1.47 -17.58 -6.12
CA PHE A 136 2.61 -17.37 -5.23
C PHE A 136 3.75 -16.61 -5.92
N GLY A 137 4.11 -16.99 -7.15
CA GLY A 137 5.16 -16.30 -7.90
C GLY A 137 4.85 -14.83 -8.20
N SER A 138 3.59 -14.50 -8.52
CA SER A 138 3.18 -13.10 -8.74
C SER A 138 3.22 -12.31 -7.43
N MET A 139 2.75 -12.88 -6.32
CA MET A 139 2.78 -12.24 -5.01
C MET A 139 4.22 -12.02 -4.53
N LEU A 140 5.07 -13.05 -4.60
CA LEU A 140 6.49 -12.99 -4.21
C LEU A 140 7.22 -11.90 -5.00
N ASN A 141 6.98 -11.81 -6.31
CA ASN A 141 7.57 -10.76 -7.14
C ASN A 141 7.14 -9.37 -6.68
N GLN A 142 5.87 -9.16 -6.34
CA GLN A 142 5.40 -7.87 -5.82
C GLN A 142 6.04 -7.53 -4.46
N VAL A 143 6.18 -8.52 -3.56
CA VAL A 143 6.88 -8.34 -2.27
C VAL A 143 8.34 -7.93 -2.51
N GLN A 144 9.10 -8.68 -3.31
CA GLN A 144 10.52 -8.43 -3.58
C GLN A 144 10.76 -7.07 -4.26
N ARG A 145 9.93 -6.73 -5.25
CA ARG A 145 9.97 -5.42 -5.94
C ARG A 145 9.71 -4.26 -4.98
N THR A 146 8.79 -4.45 -4.05
CA THR A 146 8.48 -3.43 -3.03
C THR A 146 9.61 -3.30 -2.02
N ALA A 147 10.24 -4.40 -1.61
CA ALA A 147 11.41 -4.38 -0.75
C ALA A 147 12.56 -3.60 -1.39
N GLN A 148 12.84 -3.84 -2.68
CA GLN A 148 13.86 -3.10 -3.43
C GLN A 148 13.52 -1.61 -3.52
N PHE A 149 12.29 -1.26 -3.92
CA PHE A 149 11.84 0.12 -4.01
C PHE A 149 11.96 0.85 -2.67
N ARG A 150 11.48 0.23 -1.59
CA ARG A 150 11.57 0.76 -0.22
C ARG A 150 13.01 1.00 0.19
N TYR A 151 13.90 0.03 0.01
CA TYR A 151 15.32 0.16 0.35
C TYR A 151 15.96 1.36 -0.37
N LEU A 152 15.71 1.52 -1.66
CA LEU A 152 16.26 2.61 -2.46
C LEU A 152 15.72 3.98 -2.03
N LEU A 153 14.40 4.09 -1.80
CA LEU A 153 13.77 5.34 -1.36
C LEU A 153 14.24 5.73 0.06
N ASP A 154 14.24 4.77 0.99
CA ASP A 154 14.69 5.00 2.38
C ASP A 154 16.15 5.47 2.40
N ASN A 155 17.02 4.92 1.56
CA ASN A 155 18.41 5.37 1.45
C ASN A 155 18.54 6.80 0.92
N ARG A 156 17.76 7.18 -0.10
CA ARG A 156 17.73 8.57 -0.59
C ARG A 156 17.30 9.54 0.51
N ILE A 157 16.26 9.20 1.27
CA ILE A 157 15.75 10.03 2.37
C ILE A 157 16.78 10.13 3.51
N LYS A 158 17.40 9.02 3.91
CA LYS A 158 18.45 9.00 4.95
C LYS A 158 19.66 9.84 4.57
N TYR A 159 20.09 9.76 3.31
CA TYR A 159 21.20 10.57 2.80
C TYR A 159 20.91 12.07 2.93
N LEU A 160 19.72 12.52 2.52
CA LEU A 160 19.30 13.92 2.64
C LEU A 160 19.25 14.37 4.10
N ARG A 161 18.69 13.56 5.00
CA ARG A 161 18.63 13.88 6.44
C ARG A 161 20.02 14.03 7.05
N LYS A 162 20.97 13.16 6.69
CA LYS A 162 22.35 13.25 7.19
C LYS A 162 23.01 14.56 6.77
N GLN A 163 22.88 14.95 5.51
CA GLN A 163 23.40 16.23 5.01
C GLN A 163 22.79 17.43 5.74
N THR A 164 21.48 17.39 6.05
CA THR A 164 20.84 18.48 6.81
C THR A 164 21.39 18.60 8.23
N VAL A 165 21.65 17.48 8.91
CA VAL A 165 22.22 17.49 10.26
C VAL A 165 23.65 18.04 10.24
N ASP A 166 24.47 17.61 9.28
CA ASP A 166 25.86 18.07 9.15
C ASP A 166 25.93 19.58 8.87
N MET A 167 25.03 20.13 8.04
CA MET A 167 24.94 21.57 7.74
C MET A 167 24.52 22.45 8.94
N VAL A 168 23.69 21.93 9.85
CA VAL A 168 23.22 22.68 11.04
C VAL A 168 24.26 22.64 12.17
N ALA A 169 25.18 21.67 12.13
CA ALA A 169 26.22 21.47 13.14
C ALA A 169 27.48 22.34 12.93
N GLU A 170 27.66 23.00 11.77
CA GLU A 170 28.72 24.00 11.59
C GLU A 170 28.27 25.36 12.13
N PRO A 171 28.85 25.87 13.24
CA PRO A 171 28.53 27.21 13.71
C PRO A 171 29.16 28.22 12.75
N TYR A 172 28.39 29.26 12.40
CA TYR A 172 28.96 30.50 11.86
C TYR A 172 30.05 30.98 12.82
N THR A 173 31.31 30.80 12.40
CA THR A 173 32.50 31.28 13.11
C THR A 173 32.97 32.56 12.45
#